data_AF-A0A955MYS9-F1
#
_entry.id   AF-A0A955MYS9-F1
#
_cell.length_a   1.000
_cell.length_b   1.000
_cell.length_c   1.000
_cell.angle_alpha   90.00
_cell.angle_beta   90.00
_cell.angle_gamma   90.00
#
_symmetry.space_group_name_H-M   'P 1'
#
loop_
_entity.id
_entity.type
_entity.pdbx_description
1 polymer ?
#
loop_
_entity_poly.entity_id
_entity_poly.type
_entity_poly.pdbx_seq_one_letter_code
_entity_poly.pdbx_strand_id
1 'polypeptide(L)'
;LIRAYRMDRGLRLPPFKGDENEILWQIRWPYGTLWISSGKFVDWMIHQVDECCWIKDSWPVSAQGLGGVEPGSTDCSQNLHAYSIEYTFEDGTKAMVYGRGMKDCQTDFSTFLHGSKCGAQFSGNVHAPTTRIFKSQVAEDSNIAWEPEEETRNPYQVEWDELLTAIREDKPYNEVQRSAYTNMTALMGRAAVHTGQIVTWDQMMDSNFQFASSVDFTMESPSPVPANADGHYPIPVPGEWKEV
;
A
#
# COMPACT_ATOMS: atom_id res chain seq x y z
N LEU A 1 -8.29 15.39 8.86
CA LEU A 1 -8.46 14.39 7.78
C LEU A 1 -7.14 14.29 7.02
N ILE A 2 -6.64 13.08 6.80
CA ILE A 2 -5.46 12.84 5.94
C ILE A 2 -5.94 12.26 4.61
N ARG A 3 -5.34 12.68 3.50
CA ARG A 3 -5.60 12.17 2.16
C ARG A 3 -4.26 11.82 1.51
N ALA A 4 -4.02 10.55 1.26
CA ALA A 4 -2.81 10.06 0.63
C ALA A 4 -3.10 9.46 -0.74
N TYR A 5 -2.22 9.72 -1.69
CA TYR A 5 -2.40 9.38 -3.10
C TYR A 5 -1.20 8.60 -3.63
N ARG A 6 -1.50 7.50 -4.35
CA ARG A 6 -0.57 6.87 -5.28
C ARG A 6 -1.33 6.52 -6.56
N MET A 7 -1.32 7.45 -7.50
CA MET A 7 -2.01 7.34 -8.79
C MET A 7 -1.00 7.37 -9.93
N ASP A 8 -0.85 6.24 -10.60
CA ASP A 8 0.08 6.04 -11.70
C ASP A 8 -0.54 5.16 -12.81
N ARG A 9 0.28 4.79 -13.81
CA ARG A 9 -0.17 3.97 -14.95
C ARG A 9 -0.41 2.49 -14.60
N GLY A 10 0.09 2.02 -13.47
CA GLY A 10 0.09 0.63 -13.03
C GLY A 10 1.07 -0.27 -13.78
N LEU A 11 1.29 -1.46 -13.23
CA LEU A 11 1.89 -2.60 -13.93
C LEU A 11 0.76 -3.51 -14.45
N ARG A 12 1.02 -4.29 -15.51
CA ARG A 12 0.09 -5.31 -16.04
C ARG A 12 0.82 -6.63 -16.16
N LEU A 13 0.17 -7.73 -15.78
CA LEU A 13 0.70 -9.08 -15.96
C LEU A 13 0.21 -9.64 -17.30
N PRO A 14 1.10 -10.12 -18.20
CA PRO A 14 0.67 -10.85 -19.39
C PRO A 14 0.09 -12.23 -19.01
N PRO A 15 -0.66 -12.88 -19.92
CA PRO A 15 -1.22 -14.20 -19.66
C PRO A 15 -0.11 -15.24 -19.44
N PHE A 16 -0.32 -16.12 -18.47
CA PHE A 16 0.53 -17.29 -18.32
C PHE A 16 0.27 -18.27 -19.47
N LYS A 17 1.33 -18.70 -20.15
CA LYS A 17 1.23 -19.53 -21.37
C LYS A 17 1.26 -21.05 -21.12
N GLY A 18 1.62 -21.47 -19.91
CA GLY A 18 1.75 -22.89 -19.57
C GLY A 18 2.97 -23.60 -20.19
N ASP A 19 3.92 -22.85 -20.77
CA ASP A 19 5.14 -23.38 -21.40
C ASP A 19 6.32 -23.48 -20.42
N GLU A 20 6.12 -23.13 -19.15
CA GLU A 20 7.11 -23.22 -18.10
C GLU A 20 6.49 -23.54 -16.72
N ASN A 21 7.32 -23.69 -15.69
CA ASN A 21 6.84 -23.87 -14.33
C ASN A 21 6.12 -22.62 -13.82
N GLU A 22 4.87 -22.78 -13.37
CA GLU A 22 4.01 -21.67 -12.97
C GLU A 22 4.48 -20.96 -11.69
N ILE A 23 5.05 -21.69 -10.73
CA ILE A 23 5.61 -21.08 -9.51
C ILE A 23 6.77 -20.14 -9.88
N LEU A 24 7.69 -20.59 -10.74
CA LEU A 24 8.80 -19.75 -11.23
C LEU A 24 8.29 -18.54 -12.02
N TRP A 25 7.24 -18.71 -12.82
CA TRP A 25 6.58 -17.59 -13.49
C TRP A 25 6.06 -16.57 -12.48
N GLN A 26 5.33 -17.01 -11.45
CA GLN A 26 4.78 -16.13 -10.41
C GLN A 26 5.87 -15.44 -9.59
N ILE A 27 6.98 -16.13 -9.26
CA ILE A 27 8.12 -15.54 -8.54
C ILE A 27 8.78 -14.42 -9.37
N ARG A 28 8.90 -14.58 -10.69
CA ARG A 28 9.44 -13.51 -11.56
C ARG A 28 8.48 -12.34 -11.75
N TRP A 29 7.21 -12.53 -11.43
CA TRP A 29 6.17 -11.50 -11.41
C TRP A 29 5.60 -11.32 -10.01
N PRO A 30 6.42 -10.91 -9.02
CA PRO A 30 6.03 -10.96 -7.61
C PRO A 30 4.76 -10.16 -7.34
N TYR A 31 4.64 -8.98 -7.94
CA TYR A 31 3.48 -8.09 -7.84
C TYR A 31 2.21 -8.61 -8.53
N GLY A 32 2.30 -9.69 -9.30
CA GLY A 32 1.20 -10.26 -10.08
C GLY A 32 0.26 -11.16 -9.26
N THR A 33 0.74 -11.69 -8.14
CA THR A 33 -0.02 -12.64 -7.32
C THR A 33 -0.01 -12.23 -5.85
N LEU A 34 -1.12 -12.46 -5.15
CA LEU A 34 -1.26 -12.05 -3.75
C LEU A 34 -0.43 -12.96 -2.82
N TRP A 35 -0.20 -14.21 -3.18
CA TRP A 35 0.52 -15.15 -2.32
C TRP A 35 2.03 -14.89 -2.26
N ILE A 36 2.64 -14.35 -3.32
CA ILE A 36 4.08 -14.00 -3.34
C ILE A 36 4.34 -12.69 -2.62
N SER A 37 3.63 -11.63 -2.99
CA SER A 37 3.99 -10.27 -2.57
C SER A 37 2.85 -9.50 -1.92
N SER A 38 1.73 -10.16 -1.61
CA SER A 38 0.55 -9.46 -1.06
C SER A 38 -0.09 -8.46 -2.04
N GLY A 39 0.31 -8.50 -3.32
CA GLY A 39 -0.21 -7.68 -4.41
C GLY A 39 0.35 -6.26 -4.45
N LYS A 40 0.12 -5.58 -5.58
CA LYS A 40 0.56 -4.20 -5.82
C LYS A 40 0.11 -3.25 -4.74
N PHE A 41 -1.09 -3.43 -4.18
CA PHE A 41 -1.58 -2.53 -3.12
C PHE A 41 -0.60 -2.49 -1.93
N VAL A 42 -0.23 -3.65 -1.38
CA VAL A 42 0.66 -3.67 -0.21
C VAL A 42 2.05 -3.21 -0.60
N ASP A 43 2.65 -3.76 -1.66
CA ASP A 43 4.02 -3.38 -2.03
C ASP A 43 4.20 -1.90 -2.37
N TRP A 44 3.17 -1.26 -2.92
CA TRP A 44 3.28 0.11 -3.43
C TRP A 44 2.63 1.11 -2.49
N MET A 45 1.43 0.83 -1.99
CA MET A 45 0.70 1.80 -1.18
C MET A 45 1.03 1.76 0.31
N ILE A 46 1.82 0.78 0.77
CA ILE A 46 2.28 0.74 2.16
C ILE A 46 2.96 2.04 2.57
N HIS A 47 3.66 2.72 1.66
CA HIS A 47 4.30 4.00 1.98
C HIS A 47 3.26 5.09 2.29
N GLN A 48 2.21 5.26 1.48
CA GLN A 48 1.12 6.20 1.78
C GLN A 48 0.38 5.83 3.08
N VAL A 49 0.22 4.53 3.35
CA VAL A 49 -0.36 4.05 4.61
C VAL A 49 0.54 4.37 5.80
N ASP A 50 1.86 4.18 5.66
CA ASP A 50 2.85 4.52 6.67
C ASP A 50 2.84 6.01 6.99
N GLU A 51 2.84 6.87 5.97
CA GLU A 51 2.76 8.32 6.13
C GLU A 51 1.53 8.72 6.95
N CYS A 52 0.38 8.07 6.71
CA CYS A 52 -0.83 8.32 7.49
C CYS A 52 -0.65 7.94 8.97
N CYS A 53 -0.07 6.78 9.26
CA CYS A 53 0.18 6.31 10.62
C CYS A 53 1.26 7.16 11.32
N TRP A 54 2.25 7.62 10.55
CA TRP A 54 3.32 8.49 11.02
C TRP A 54 2.84 9.88 11.39
N ILE A 55 2.05 10.51 10.53
CA ILE A 55 1.42 11.80 10.84
C ILE A 55 0.52 11.70 12.07
N LYS A 56 -0.17 10.57 12.24
CA LYS A 56 -1.08 10.33 13.36
C LYS A 56 -0.38 9.89 14.64
N ASP A 57 0.88 9.46 14.54
CA ASP A 57 1.63 8.72 15.56
C ASP A 57 0.77 7.67 16.28
N SER A 58 -0.03 6.94 15.52
CA SER A 58 -0.98 5.94 16.01
C SER A 58 -1.40 5.01 14.88
N TRP A 59 -2.13 3.95 15.24
CA TRP A 59 -2.64 2.94 14.32
C TRP A 59 -4.16 3.05 14.21
N PRO A 60 -4.75 2.76 13.05
CA PRO A 60 -6.20 2.75 12.91
C PRO A 60 -6.82 1.55 13.63
N VAL A 61 -8.00 1.77 14.22
CA VAL A 61 -8.82 0.73 14.87
C VAL A 61 -9.68 -0.04 13.86
N SER A 62 -9.95 0.54 12.68
CA SER A 62 -10.65 -0.13 11.60
C SER A 62 -10.36 0.47 10.22
N ALA A 63 -10.62 -0.31 9.18
CA ALA A 63 -10.65 0.12 7.79
C ALA A 63 -11.93 -0.31 7.08
N GLN A 64 -12.35 0.49 6.11
CA GLN A 64 -13.34 0.13 5.09
C GLN A 64 -12.84 0.62 3.72
N GLY A 65 -13.30 0.01 2.63
CA GLY A 65 -12.85 0.47 1.32
C GLY A 65 -13.62 -0.04 0.13
N LEU A 66 -13.28 0.54 -1.01
CA LEU A 66 -13.81 0.23 -2.33
C LEU A 66 -12.66 -0.08 -3.27
N GLY A 67 -12.87 -0.98 -4.21
CA GLY A 67 -11.90 -1.28 -5.24
C GLY A 67 -12.56 -1.85 -6.50
N GLY A 68 -11.79 -1.92 -7.57
CA GLY A 68 -12.32 -2.42 -8.83
C GLY A 68 -11.27 -2.53 -9.92
N VAL A 69 -11.66 -3.18 -11.02
CA VAL A 69 -10.83 -3.37 -12.19
C VAL A 69 -11.17 -2.40 -13.31
N GLU A 70 -10.17 -2.03 -14.11
CA GLU A 70 -10.37 -1.27 -15.34
C GLU A 70 -11.26 -2.08 -16.32
N PRO A 71 -12.28 -1.46 -16.93
CA PRO A 71 -13.13 -2.14 -17.92
C PRO A 71 -12.32 -2.66 -19.10
N GLY A 72 -12.51 -3.95 -19.44
CA GLY A 72 -11.79 -4.58 -20.56
C GLY A 72 -10.28 -4.74 -20.35
N SER A 73 -9.81 -4.71 -19.09
CA SER A 73 -8.40 -4.91 -18.77
C SER A 73 -7.87 -6.25 -19.29
N THR A 74 -6.64 -6.25 -19.78
CA THR A 74 -5.86 -7.45 -20.11
C THR A 74 -4.89 -7.83 -18.99
N ASP A 75 -4.98 -7.20 -17.81
CA ASP A 75 -4.17 -7.57 -16.66
C ASP A 75 -4.57 -8.98 -16.19
N CYS A 76 -3.66 -9.93 -16.33
CA CYS A 76 -3.87 -11.30 -15.89
C CYS A 76 -3.57 -11.50 -14.39
N SER A 77 -3.18 -10.45 -13.65
CA SER A 77 -2.84 -10.52 -12.23
C SER A 77 -4.06 -10.59 -11.30
N GLN A 78 -3.82 -10.88 -10.01
CA GLN A 78 -4.85 -10.86 -8.97
C GLN A 78 -5.20 -9.46 -8.44
N ASN A 79 -4.62 -8.40 -9.03
CA ASN A 79 -4.74 -7.04 -8.47
C ASN A 79 -6.03 -6.36 -8.93
N LEU A 80 -6.60 -5.54 -8.04
CA LEU A 80 -7.53 -4.50 -8.46
C LEU A 80 -6.73 -3.31 -9.06
N HIS A 81 -7.38 -2.52 -9.90
CA HIS A 81 -6.77 -1.38 -10.58
C HIS A 81 -7.02 -0.05 -9.87
N ALA A 82 -8.04 -0.01 -9.00
CA ALA A 82 -8.34 1.11 -8.12
C ALA A 82 -8.56 0.60 -6.69
N TYR A 83 -8.04 1.36 -5.73
CA TYR A 83 -8.22 1.16 -4.29
C TYR A 83 -8.60 2.50 -3.65
N SER A 84 -9.59 2.50 -2.78
CA SER A 84 -10.02 3.66 -1.99
C SER A 84 -10.32 3.18 -0.59
N ILE A 85 -9.42 3.46 0.35
CA ILE A 85 -9.54 2.97 1.73
C ILE A 85 -9.73 4.15 2.67
N GLU A 86 -10.66 4.00 3.60
CA GLU A 86 -10.83 4.88 4.74
C GLU A 86 -10.40 4.13 6.01
N TYR A 87 -9.36 4.65 6.65
CA TYR A 87 -8.90 4.21 7.97
C TYR A 87 -9.50 5.08 9.06
N THR A 88 -9.95 4.46 10.15
CA THR A 88 -10.47 5.13 11.35
C THR A 88 -9.51 4.98 12.50
N PHE A 89 -9.11 6.09 13.13
CA PHE A 89 -8.26 6.08 14.32
C PHE A 89 -9.12 6.13 15.59
N GLU A 90 -8.52 5.83 16.74
CA GLU A 90 -9.20 5.79 18.03
C GLU A 90 -9.88 7.13 18.39
N ASP A 91 -9.27 8.25 18.00
CA ASP A 91 -9.82 9.60 18.19
C ASP A 91 -10.99 9.95 17.24
N GLY A 92 -11.43 8.99 16.42
CA GLY A 92 -12.49 9.14 15.43
C GLY A 92 -12.07 9.85 14.14
N THR A 93 -10.83 10.35 14.06
CA THR A 93 -10.33 10.96 12.83
C THR A 93 -10.04 9.92 11.76
N LYS A 94 -9.95 10.39 10.51
CA LYS A 94 -9.86 9.54 9.33
C LYS A 94 -8.60 9.84 8.51
N ALA A 95 -8.05 8.78 7.92
CA ALA A 95 -7.13 8.87 6.80
C ALA A 95 -7.73 8.15 5.59
N MET A 96 -7.66 8.79 4.42
CA MET A 96 -8.13 8.24 3.16
C MET A 96 -6.94 7.96 2.26
N VAL A 97 -6.80 6.73 1.78
CA VAL A 97 -5.68 6.29 0.94
C VAL A 97 -6.22 5.84 -0.40
N TYR A 98 -5.79 6.50 -1.48
CA TYR A 98 -6.29 6.31 -2.83
C TYR A 98 -5.20 5.80 -3.77
N GLY A 99 -5.48 4.66 -4.38
CA GLY A 99 -4.62 3.98 -5.33
C GLY A 99 -5.27 3.89 -6.69
N ARG A 100 -4.54 4.19 -7.74
CA ARG A 100 -5.00 3.90 -9.10
C ARG A 100 -3.83 3.55 -9.99
N GLY A 101 -3.89 2.39 -10.63
CA GLY A 101 -2.92 1.94 -11.63
C GLY A 101 -3.58 1.85 -13.00
N MET A 102 -3.89 2.98 -13.63
CA MET A 102 -4.56 3.08 -14.94
C MET A 102 -3.88 4.14 -15.79
N LYS A 103 -3.57 3.79 -17.06
CA LYS A 103 -2.90 4.69 -18.00
C LYS A 103 -3.78 5.91 -18.36
N ASP A 104 -3.14 6.97 -18.81
CA ASP A 104 -3.79 8.17 -19.40
C ASP A 104 -4.81 8.86 -18.47
N CYS A 105 -4.62 8.73 -17.15
CA CYS A 105 -5.44 9.37 -16.12
C CYS A 105 -4.62 10.40 -15.32
N GLN A 106 -5.29 11.35 -14.65
CA GLN A 106 -4.60 12.35 -13.78
C GLN A 106 -3.83 11.66 -12.65
N THR A 107 -2.52 11.91 -12.55
CA THR A 107 -1.64 11.30 -11.55
C THR A 107 -1.44 12.21 -10.35
N ASP A 108 -1.27 11.60 -9.18
CA ASP A 108 -0.89 12.26 -7.94
C ASP A 108 -0.13 11.25 -7.06
N PHE A 109 0.92 11.73 -6.41
CA PHE A 109 1.77 10.95 -5.51
C PHE A 109 2.14 11.89 -4.38
N SER A 110 1.22 12.11 -3.45
CA SER A 110 1.36 13.09 -2.39
C SER A 110 0.48 12.70 -1.21
N THR A 111 0.84 13.19 -0.02
CA THR A 111 -0.01 13.12 1.16
C THR A 111 -0.37 14.50 1.66
N PHE A 112 -1.67 14.75 1.81
CA PHE A 112 -2.24 16.00 2.26
C PHE A 112 -2.94 15.84 3.61
N LEU A 113 -2.91 16.91 4.40
CA LEU A 113 -3.63 17.03 5.65
C LEU A 113 -4.61 18.18 5.57
N HIS A 114 -5.80 17.97 6.12
CA HIS A 114 -6.80 19.01 6.32
C HIS A 114 -7.07 19.15 7.81
N GLY A 115 -6.63 20.29 8.37
CA GLY A 115 -6.97 20.74 9.70
C GLY A 115 -8.22 21.62 9.69
N SER A 116 -8.62 22.13 10.86
CA SER A 116 -9.81 22.99 10.97
C SER A 116 -9.64 24.39 10.38
N LYS A 117 -8.40 24.84 10.15
CA LYS A 117 -8.08 26.20 9.67
C LYS A 117 -7.34 26.23 8.33
N CYS A 118 -6.43 25.29 8.12
CA CYS A 118 -5.60 25.22 6.92
C CYS A 118 -5.35 23.76 6.49
N GLY A 119 -4.83 23.62 5.28
CA GLY A 119 -4.25 22.38 4.78
C GLY A 119 -2.75 22.35 4.95
N ALA A 120 -2.18 21.16 4.78
CA ALA A 120 -0.75 20.93 4.65
C ALA A 120 -0.48 19.83 3.62
N GLN A 121 0.73 19.79 3.08
CA GLN A 121 1.28 18.69 2.30
C GLN A 121 2.43 18.10 3.11
N PHE A 122 2.43 16.78 3.29
CA PHE A 122 3.50 16.08 4.00
C PHE A 122 4.61 15.69 3.04
N SER A 123 4.27 14.92 2.01
CA SER A 123 5.19 14.48 0.97
C SER A 123 4.68 14.88 -0.41
N GLY A 124 5.64 15.03 -1.33
CA GLY A 124 5.39 15.24 -2.74
C GLY A 124 5.71 13.99 -3.56
N ASN A 125 5.77 14.21 -4.89
CA ASN A 125 5.97 13.14 -5.86
C ASN A 125 7.18 12.24 -5.51
N VAL A 126 6.97 10.92 -5.53
CA VAL A 126 7.99 9.91 -5.17
C VAL A 126 8.54 10.10 -3.75
N HIS A 127 7.67 10.46 -2.80
CA HIS A 127 8.03 10.74 -1.40
C HIS A 127 9.08 11.84 -1.26
N ALA A 128 9.13 12.78 -2.21
CA ALA A 128 9.99 13.94 -2.09
C ALA A 128 9.64 14.70 -0.79
N PRO A 129 10.64 15.28 -0.08
CA PRO A 129 10.45 16.03 1.15
C PRO A 129 9.83 17.42 0.87
N THR A 130 8.72 17.45 0.14
CA THR A 130 7.96 18.65 -0.24
C THR A 130 6.90 18.97 0.83
N THR A 131 7.36 19.17 2.07
CA THR A 131 6.48 19.46 3.20
C THR A 131 6.08 20.93 3.21
N ARG A 132 4.78 21.23 3.33
CA ARG A 132 4.25 22.60 3.24
C ARG A 132 3.07 22.77 4.18
N ILE A 133 2.95 23.95 4.78
CA ILE A 133 1.71 24.40 5.44
C ILE A 133 1.13 25.56 4.63
N PHE A 134 -0.17 25.53 4.38
CA PHE A 134 -0.87 26.54 3.60
C PHE A 134 -1.60 27.56 4.51
N LYS A 135 -1.94 28.73 3.98
CA LYS A 135 -2.71 29.76 4.71
C LYS A 135 -4.20 29.40 4.83
N SER A 136 -4.70 28.53 3.94
CA SER A 136 -6.08 28.04 3.88
C SER A 136 -6.11 26.57 3.46
N GLN A 137 -7.26 26.04 3.04
CA GLN A 137 -7.37 24.67 2.53
C GLN A 137 -6.84 24.49 1.09
N VAL A 138 -6.44 25.58 0.42
CA VAL A 138 -5.98 25.56 -0.98
C VAL A 138 -4.49 25.22 -1.05
N ALA A 139 -4.15 24.10 -1.69
CA ALA A 139 -2.78 23.62 -1.84
C ALA A 139 -2.14 24.17 -3.13
N GLU A 140 -1.78 25.46 -3.10
CA GLU A 140 -1.11 26.15 -4.21
C GLU A 140 0.11 26.93 -3.69
N ASP A 141 1.13 27.10 -4.53
CA ASP A 141 2.38 27.79 -4.16
C ASP A 141 2.14 29.21 -3.65
N SER A 142 1.19 29.94 -4.25
CA SER A 142 0.81 31.30 -3.81
C SER A 142 0.23 31.36 -2.39
N ASN A 143 -0.26 30.22 -1.90
CA ASN A 143 -0.95 30.08 -0.63
C ASN A 143 -0.07 29.45 0.46
N ILE A 144 1.22 29.21 0.20
CA ILE A 144 2.12 28.65 1.19
C ILE A 144 2.34 29.65 2.34
N ALA A 145 2.22 29.15 3.56
CA ALA A 145 2.48 29.86 4.81
C ALA A 145 3.84 29.51 5.41
N TRP A 146 4.29 28.26 5.22
CA TRP A 146 5.56 27.75 5.75
C TRP A 146 6.05 26.54 4.97
N GLU A 147 7.38 26.41 4.86
CA GLU A 147 8.14 25.29 4.27
C GLU A 147 9.39 25.05 5.14
N PRO A 148 9.90 23.82 5.26
CA PRO A 148 11.20 23.56 5.86
C PRO A 148 12.33 24.02 4.93
N GLU A 149 13.55 24.04 5.46
CA GLU A 149 14.75 24.14 4.62
C GLU A 149 14.85 22.92 3.68
N GLU A 150 15.47 23.11 2.53
CA GLU A 150 15.66 22.04 1.55
C GLU A 150 16.51 20.91 2.15
N GLU A 151 15.99 19.68 2.05
CA GLU A 151 16.70 18.50 2.52
C GLU A 151 17.96 18.27 1.68
N THR A 152 19.10 18.13 2.35
CA THR A 152 20.41 18.02 1.68
C THR A 152 20.94 16.59 1.63
N ARG A 153 20.29 15.67 2.36
CA ARG A 153 20.67 14.26 2.40
C ARG A 153 19.61 13.40 1.74
N ASN A 154 20.06 12.37 1.04
CA ASN A 154 19.16 11.38 0.47
C ASN A 154 18.57 10.51 1.61
N PRO A 155 17.24 10.40 1.76
CA PRO A 155 16.63 9.65 2.87
C PRO A 155 17.04 8.16 2.90
N TYR A 156 17.20 7.54 1.73
CA TYR A 156 17.68 6.15 1.65
C TYR A 156 19.11 6.02 2.20
N GLN A 157 19.97 7.01 1.94
CA GLN A 157 21.33 6.99 2.49
C GLN A 157 21.32 7.23 4.00
N VAL A 158 20.47 8.13 4.48
CA VAL A 158 20.31 8.40 5.92
C VAL A 158 19.91 7.14 6.65
N GLU A 159 18.90 6.41 6.16
CA GLU A 159 18.43 5.16 6.76
C GLU A 159 19.57 4.12 6.88
N TRP A 160 20.38 3.96 5.83
CA TRP A 160 21.56 3.09 5.87
C TRP A 160 22.64 3.59 6.84
N ASP A 161 22.90 4.89 6.87
CA ASP A 161 23.88 5.49 7.78
C ASP A 161 23.51 5.25 9.24
N GLU A 162 22.23 5.46 9.60
CA GLU A 162 21.72 5.24 10.96
C GLU A 162 21.84 3.76 11.38
N LEU A 163 21.38 2.83 10.53
CA LEU A 163 21.48 1.38 10.80
C LEU A 163 22.94 0.94 10.97
N LEU A 164 23.82 1.33 10.05
CA LEU A 164 25.23 0.93 10.08
C LEU A 164 25.98 1.58 11.24
N THR A 165 25.62 2.81 11.61
CA THR A 165 26.17 3.50 12.79
C THR A 165 25.76 2.77 14.05
N ALA A 166 24.48 2.40 14.19
CA ALA A 166 23.99 1.66 15.33
C ALA A 166 24.71 0.32 15.52
N ILE A 167 24.94 -0.41 14.41
CA ILE A 167 25.72 -1.66 14.44
C ILE A 167 27.17 -1.43 14.86
N ARG A 168 27.84 -0.43 14.26
CA ARG A 168 29.27 -0.17 14.51
C ARG A 168 29.55 0.36 15.90
N GLU A 169 28.62 1.12 16.45
CA GLU A 169 28.75 1.79 17.75
C GLU A 169 28.01 1.06 18.88
N ASP A 170 27.46 -0.13 18.60
CA ASP A 170 26.71 -0.95 19.56
C ASP A 170 25.55 -0.17 20.22
N LYS A 171 24.80 0.57 19.42
CA LYS A 171 23.64 1.36 19.87
C LYS A 171 22.33 0.62 19.59
N PRO A 172 21.31 0.78 20.47
CA PRO A 172 19.99 0.28 20.18
C PRO A 172 19.37 1.05 19.00
N TYR A 173 18.95 0.32 17.97
CA TYR A 173 18.15 0.83 16.85
C TYR A 173 17.14 -0.24 16.46
N ASN A 174 15.85 0.05 16.59
CA ASN A 174 14.80 -0.93 16.38
C ASN A 174 13.52 -0.26 15.85
N GLU A 175 13.20 -0.53 14.59
CA GLU A 175 11.97 -0.09 13.94
C GLU A 175 11.01 -1.25 13.66
N VAL A 176 11.34 -2.47 14.11
CA VAL A 176 10.62 -3.71 13.78
C VAL A 176 9.14 -3.61 14.12
N GLN A 177 8.79 -3.13 15.32
CA GLN A 177 7.39 -3.03 15.73
C GLN A 177 6.62 -2.05 14.83
N ARG A 178 7.23 -0.91 14.51
CA ARG A 178 6.62 0.10 13.65
C ARG A 178 6.41 -0.44 12.24
N SER A 179 7.44 -1.05 11.65
CA SER A 179 7.35 -1.67 10.33
C SER A 179 6.30 -2.78 10.28
N ALA A 180 6.23 -3.63 11.32
CA ALA A 180 5.23 -4.69 11.42
C ALA A 180 3.80 -4.14 11.52
N TYR A 181 3.57 -3.08 12.30
CA TYR A 181 2.25 -2.46 12.45
C TYR A 181 1.82 -1.65 11.23
N THR A 182 2.76 -0.99 10.55
CA THR A 182 2.50 -0.38 9.24
C THR A 182 2.08 -1.43 8.22
N ASN A 183 2.80 -2.56 8.16
CA ASN A 183 2.42 -3.68 7.29
C ASN A 183 1.04 -4.25 7.66
N MET A 184 0.75 -4.43 8.96
CA MET A 184 -0.56 -4.85 9.43
C MET A 184 -1.67 -3.88 8.99
N THR A 185 -1.41 -2.57 9.06
CA THR A 185 -2.35 -1.54 8.59
C THR A 185 -2.62 -1.66 7.08
N ALA A 186 -1.58 -1.86 6.27
CA ALA A 186 -1.73 -2.05 4.83
C ALA A 186 -2.52 -3.33 4.51
N LEU A 187 -2.25 -4.44 5.22
CA LEU A 187 -3.02 -5.68 5.10
C LEU A 187 -4.50 -5.46 5.47
N MET A 188 -4.77 -4.72 6.56
CA MET A 188 -6.12 -4.38 7.00
C MET A 188 -6.89 -3.61 5.91
N GLY A 189 -6.27 -2.61 5.29
CA GLY A 189 -6.89 -1.83 4.22
C GLY A 189 -7.18 -2.67 2.98
N ARG A 190 -6.26 -3.56 2.59
CA ARG A 190 -6.47 -4.49 1.47
C ARG A 190 -7.62 -5.44 1.76
N ALA A 191 -7.61 -6.07 2.93
CA ALA A 191 -8.66 -6.99 3.35
C ALA A 191 -10.04 -6.31 3.36
N ALA A 192 -10.14 -5.08 3.83
CA ALA A 192 -11.39 -4.31 3.80
C ALA A 192 -11.93 -4.11 2.38
N VAL A 193 -11.05 -3.79 1.42
CA VAL A 193 -11.42 -3.66 0.00
C VAL A 193 -11.80 -5.00 -0.62
N HIS A 194 -11.00 -6.04 -0.39
CA HIS A 194 -11.18 -7.33 -1.03
C HIS A 194 -12.45 -8.05 -0.53
N THR A 195 -12.74 -7.95 0.77
CA THR A 195 -13.94 -8.56 1.39
C THR A 195 -15.19 -7.68 1.23
N GLY A 196 -15.02 -6.37 1.07
CA GLY A 196 -16.12 -5.40 1.10
C GLY A 196 -16.74 -5.22 2.49
N GLN A 197 -16.02 -5.58 3.56
CA GLN A 197 -16.45 -5.46 4.95
C GLN A 197 -15.63 -4.40 5.68
N ILE A 198 -16.16 -3.94 6.83
CA ILE A 198 -15.33 -3.24 7.81
C ILE A 198 -14.42 -4.28 8.47
N VAL A 199 -13.12 -4.02 8.44
CA VAL A 199 -12.11 -4.86 9.09
C VAL A 199 -11.52 -4.07 10.25
N THR A 200 -11.45 -4.70 11.42
CA THR A 200 -10.89 -4.09 12.65
C THR A 200 -9.46 -4.54 12.90
N TRP A 201 -8.72 -3.75 13.67
CA TRP A 201 -7.36 -4.07 14.08
C TRP A 201 -7.30 -5.42 14.81
N ASP A 202 -8.21 -5.66 15.75
CA ASP A 202 -8.24 -6.90 16.54
C ASP A 202 -8.48 -8.12 15.65
N GLN A 203 -9.41 -8.03 14.68
CA GLN A 203 -9.63 -9.12 13.73
C GLN A 203 -8.37 -9.45 12.92
N MET A 204 -7.59 -8.43 12.54
CA MET A 204 -6.33 -8.63 11.82
C MET A 204 -5.26 -9.27 12.71
N MET A 205 -5.16 -8.84 13.98
CA MET A 205 -4.21 -9.39 14.95
C MET A 205 -4.53 -10.84 15.33
N ASP A 206 -5.82 -11.21 15.34
CA ASP A 206 -6.30 -12.57 15.64
C ASP A 206 -6.35 -13.49 14.40
N SER A 207 -6.17 -12.93 13.18
CA SER A 207 -6.29 -13.67 11.93
C SER A 207 -5.18 -14.71 11.76
N ASN A 208 -5.58 -15.89 11.29
CA ASN A 208 -4.67 -16.95 10.84
C ASN A 208 -4.76 -17.16 9.33
N PHE A 209 -5.26 -16.17 8.59
CA PHE A 209 -5.41 -16.24 7.14
C PHE A 209 -4.05 -16.40 6.44
N GLN A 210 -4.02 -17.24 5.41
CA GLN A 210 -2.85 -17.46 4.56
C GLN A 210 -3.32 -17.61 3.11
N PHE A 211 -2.64 -16.96 2.16
CA PHE A 211 -2.93 -17.12 0.73
C PHE A 211 -2.51 -18.50 0.19
N ALA A 212 -1.50 -19.10 0.81
CA ALA A 212 -1.03 -20.44 0.50
C ALA A 212 -0.96 -21.25 1.78
N SER A 213 -1.38 -22.51 1.73
CA SER A 213 -1.39 -23.43 2.88
C SER A 213 0.00 -23.91 3.32
N SER A 214 1.03 -23.60 2.53
CA SER A 214 2.43 -23.92 2.80
C SER A 214 3.33 -22.88 2.13
N VAL A 215 4.57 -22.78 2.63
CA VAL A 215 5.68 -22.07 1.98
C VAL A 215 6.78 -23.02 1.49
N ASP A 216 6.60 -24.32 1.70
CA ASP A 216 7.51 -25.38 1.26
C ASP A 216 7.13 -25.83 -0.16
N PHE A 217 7.70 -25.13 -1.15
CA PHE A 217 7.47 -25.39 -2.56
C PHE A 217 8.73 -25.92 -3.24
N THR A 218 8.54 -26.92 -4.11
CA THR A 218 9.55 -27.45 -5.02
C THR A 218 9.22 -27.05 -6.45
N MET A 219 10.11 -27.33 -7.40
CA MET A 219 9.85 -27.07 -8.83
C MET A 219 8.80 -28.02 -9.42
N GLU A 220 8.41 -29.04 -8.66
CA GLU A 220 7.38 -30.02 -8.98
C GLU A 220 6.05 -29.72 -8.29
N SER A 221 6.04 -28.79 -7.33
CA SER A 221 4.83 -28.39 -6.62
C SER A 221 3.87 -27.66 -7.57
N PRO A 222 2.54 -27.89 -7.45
CA PRO A 222 1.56 -27.08 -8.15
C PRO A 222 1.58 -25.64 -7.61
N SER A 223 1.26 -24.65 -8.46
CA SER A 223 1.03 -23.30 -7.98
C SER A 223 -0.14 -23.28 -6.98
N PRO A 224 -0.02 -22.57 -5.84
CA PRO A 224 -1.15 -22.42 -4.91
C PRO A 224 -2.30 -21.61 -5.51
N VAL A 225 -2.03 -20.83 -6.56
CA VAL A 225 -3.02 -20.05 -7.29
C VAL A 225 -2.81 -20.31 -8.79
N PRO A 226 -3.40 -21.37 -9.36
CA PRO A 226 -3.25 -21.67 -10.77
C PRO A 226 -4.01 -20.66 -11.63
N ALA A 227 -3.45 -20.34 -12.80
CA ALA A 227 -4.13 -19.58 -13.84
C ALA A 227 -5.29 -20.39 -14.45
N ASN A 228 -6.30 -19.69 -14.94
CA ASN A 228 -7.36 -20.30 -15.74
C ASN A 228 -6.89 -20.63 -17.17
N ALA A 229 -7.78 -21.17 -18.00
CA ALA A 229 -7.48 -21.55 -19.38
C ALA A 229 -6.99 -20.38 -20.27
N ASP A 230 -7.34 -19.14 -19.92
CA ASP A 230 -6.92 -17.92 -20.60
C ASP A 230 -5.66 -17.28 -19.97
N GLY A 231 -5.00 -17.97 -19.04
CA GLY A 231 -3.79 -17.49 -18.37
C GLY A 231 -4.01 -16.39 -17.32
N HIS A 232 -5.25 -16.19 -16.86
CA HIS A 232 -5.61 -15.20 -15.83
C HIS A 232 -5.66 -15.82 -14.44
N TYR A 233 -5.24 -15.05 -13.43
CA TYR A 233 -5.36 -15.41 -12.02
C TYR A 233 -6.65 -14.85 -11.41
N PRO A 234 -7.24 -15.54 -10.40
CA PRO A 234 -8.47 -15.09 -9.75
C PRO A 234 -8.26 -13.78 -8.98
N ILE A 235 -9.11 -12.79 -9.26
CA ILE A 235 -9.17 -11.52 -8.53
C ILE A 235 -10.14 -11.62 -7.34
N PRO A 236 -9.93 -10.85 -6.26
CA PRO A 236 -10.85 -10.80 -5.15
C PRO A 236 -12.21 -10.22 -5.57
N VAL A 237 -13.29 -10.90 -5.14
CA VAL A 237 -14.68 -10.47 -5.36
C VAL A 237 -15.29 -10.07 -4.01
N PRO A 238 -15.57 -8.78 -3.77
CA PRO A 238 -16.21 -8.33 -2.53
C PRO A 238 -17.53 -9.05 -2.26
N GLY A 239 -17.76 -9.44 -1.01
CA GLY A 239 -18.90 -10.26 -0.59
C GLY A 239 -18.70 -11.78 -0.71
N GLU A 240 -17.73 -12.23 -1.51
CA GLU A 240 -17.38 -13.65 -1.66
C GLU A 240 -15.98 -13.96 -1.11
N TRP A 241 -15.04 -13.03 -1.27
CA TRP A 241 -13.67 -13.16 -0.81
C TRP A 241 -13.58 -13.14 0.73
N LYS A 242 -12.64 -13.93 1.27
CA LYS A 242 -12.34 -14.00 2.70
C LYS A 242 -10.85 -13.79 2.91
N GLU A 243 -10.50 -12.84 3.77
CA GLU A 243 -9.10 -12.45 4.01
C GLU A 243 -8.80 -12.09 5.48
N VAL A 244 -9.76 -12.33 6.38
CA VAL A 244 -9.68 -12.12 7.83
C VAL A 244 -10.65 -13.08 8.48
#